data_AF-A0A377TY73-F1
#
_entry.id   AF-A0A377TY73-F1
#
_cell.length_a   1.000
_cell.length_b   1.000
_cell.length_c   1.000
_cell.angle_alpha   90.00
_cell.angle_beta   90.00
_cell.angle_gamma   90.00
#
_symmetry.space_group_name_H-M   'P 1'
#
loop_
_entity.id
_entity.type
_entity.pdbx_description
1 polymer ?
#
loop_
_entity_poly.entity_id
_entity_poly.type
_entity_poly.pdbx_seq_one_letter_code
_entity_poly.pdbx_strand_id
1 'polypeptide(L)'
;MPNAHPDLWQRYQATKAASTAKYARDIAAEMGISEAELTAARLGHDAVRLSDDARALIAALERVGETKCICRNEYACMSRWASSRTSTSAATPGWC
;
A
#
# COMPACT_ATOMS: atom_id res chain seq x y z
N MET A 1 15.72 4.95 15.89
CA MET A 1 16.58 5.37 14.77
C MET A 1 15.71 5.45 13.52
N PRO A 2 15.37 6.62 12.99
CA PRO A 2 14.64 6.70 11.73
C PRO A 2 15.64 6.47 10.59
N ASN A 3 15.51 5.34 9.91
CA ASN A 3 16.45 4.89 8.88
C ASN A 3 16.39 5.83 7.67
N ALA A 4 17.34 6.74 7.56
CA ALA A 4 17.60 7.52 6.37
C ALA A 4 18.31 6.61 5.36
N HIS A 5 17.59 6.11 4.36
CA HIS A 5 18.20 5.46 3.21
C HIS A 5 17.74 6.14 1.92
N PRO A 6 18.25 7.36 1.63
CA PRO A 6 18.18 7.92 0.27
C PRO A 6 18.74 6.93 -0.78
N ASP A 7 19.68 6.08 -0.37
CA ASP A 7 20.20 4.96 -1.17
C ASP A 7 19.15 3.90 -1.56
N LEU A 8 18.17 3.63 -0.69
CA LEU A 8 17.12 2.63 -1.00
C LEU A 8 16.20 3.13 -2.12
N TRP A 9 15.86 4.41 -2.10
CA TRP A 9 15.04 5.03 -3.14
C TRP A 9 15.75 5.06 -4.49
N GLN A 10 17.03 5.42 -4.52
CA GLN A 10 17.83 5.38 -5.76
C GLN A 10 18.00 3.96 -6.30
N ARG A 11 18.29 2.98 -5.44
CA ARG A 11 18.37 1.57 -5.86
C ARG A 11 17.03 1.08 -6.40
N TYR A 12 15.91 1.48 -5.79
CA TYR A 12 14.58 1.13 -6.28
C TYR A 12 14.33 1.71 -7.67
N GLN A 13 14.67 2.99 -7.90
CA GLN A 13 14.54 3.59 -9.22
C GLN A 13 15.38 2.87 -10.27
N ALA A 14 16.62 2.49 -9.94
CA ALA A 14 17.49 1.73 -10.84
C ALA A 14 16.89 0.36 -11.19
N THR A 15 16.41 -0.40 -10.20
CA THR A 15 15.76 -1.70 -10.42
C THR A 15 14.45 -1.57 -11.20
N LYS A 16 13.66 -0.54 -10.92
CA LYS A 16 12.42 -0.23 -11.64
C LYS A 16 12.69 0.15 -13.10
N ALA A 17 13.75 0.92 -13.36
CA ALA A 17 14.17 1.28 -14.72
C ALA A 17 14.66 0.04 -15.50
N ALA A 18 15.36 -0.88 -14.83
CA ALA A 18 15.82 -2.13 -15.41
C ALA A 18 14.69 -3.17 -15.65
N SER A 19 13.57 -3.07 -14.92
CA SER A 19 12.47 -4.03 -14.97
C SER A 19 11.12 -3.34 -15.19
N THR A 20 10.76 -3.08 -16.46
CA THR A 20 9.58 -2.29 -16.88
C THR A 20 8.21 -2.88 -16.50
N ALA A 21 8.11 -4.10 -15.95
CA ALA A 21 6.82 -4.74 -15.68
C ALA A 21 6.65 -5.32 -14.26
N LYS A 22 7.61 -5.12 -13.34
CA LYS A 22 7.56 -5.72 -12.01
C LYS A 22 6.80 -4.84 -11.02
N TYR A 23 5.97 -5.45 -10.17
CA TYR A 23 5.27 -4.71 -9.12
C TYR A 23 6.21 -4.33 -7.99
N ALA A 24 5.86 -3.28 -7.24
CA ALA A 24 6.67 -2.80 -6.12
C ALA A 24 6.98 -3.90 -5.08
N ARG A 25 6.06 -4.86 -4.87
CA ARG A 25 6.28 -6.02 -4.01
C ARG A 25 7.39 -6.93 -4.53
N ASP A 26 7.40 -7.22 -5.83
CA ASP A 26 8.38 -8.13 -6.42
C ASP A 26 9.77 -7.49 -6.42
N ILE A 27 9.83 -6.17 -6.63
CA ILE A 27 11.05 -5.39 -6.47
C ILE A 27 11.53 -5.39 -5.01
N ALA A 28 10.62 -5.25 -4.04
CA ALA A 28 10.96 -5.34 -2.62
C ALA A 28 11.54 -6.72 -2.26
N ALA A 29 10.94 -7.79 -2.78
CA ALA A 29 11.43 -9.16 -2.61
C ALA A 29 12.81 -9.36 -3.25
N GLU A 30 13.05 -8.83 -4.44
CA GLU A 30 14.37 -8.86 -5.11
C GLU A 30 15.45 -8.09 -4.33
N MET A 31 15.05 -7.03 -3.64
CA MET A 31 15.94 -6.24 -2.79
C MET A 31 16.12 -6.83 -1.38
N GLY A 32 15.38 -7.89 -1.03
CA GLY A 32 15.42 -8.51 0.30
C GLY A 32 14.84 -7.65 1.42
N ILE A 33 13.97 -6.68 1.09
CA ILE A 33 13.34 -5.77 2.06
C ILE A 33 11.83 -6.00 2.12
N SER A 34 11.19 -5.55 3.20
CA SER A 34 9.73 -5.58 3.28
C SER A 34 9.10 -4.49 2.38
N GLU A 35 7.89 -4.77 1.87
CA GLU A 35 7.12 -3.79 1.09
C GLU A 35 6.84 -2.49 1.89
N ALA A 36 6.70 -2.62 3.21
CA ALA A 36 6.51 -1.49 4.12
C ALA A 36 7.75 -0.59 4.19
N GLU A 37 8.96 -1.16 4.26
CA GLU A 37 10.21 -0.38 4.24
C GLU A 37 10.42 0.32 2.91
N LEU A 38 10.11 -0.34 1.79
CA LEU A 38 10.15 0.29 0.48
C LEU A 38 9.15 1.47 0.40
N THR A 39 7.97 1.31 0.98
CA THR A 39 6.96 2.39 1.03
C THR A 39 7.41 3.52 1.94
N ALA A 40 8.10 3.22 3.05
CA ALA A 40 8.70 4.22 3.92
C ALA A 40 9.79 5.04 3.20
N ALA A 41 10.59 4.40 2.34
CA ALA A 41 11.57 5.10 1.51
C ALA A 41 10.95 6.02 0.45
N ARG A 42 9.66 5.82 0.11
CA ARG A 42 8.91 6.71 -0.80
C ARG A 42 8.33 7.95 -0.10
N LEU A 43 8.36 7.99 1.23
CA LEU A 43 7.83 9.11 2.02
C LEU A 43 8.63 10.39 1.73
N GLY A 44 7.93 11.45 1.30
CA GLY A 44 8.56 12.73 0.93
C GLY A 44 8.99 12.84 -0.54
N HIS A 45 8.84 11.77 -1.33
CA HIS A 45 8.97 11.82 -2.79
C HIS A 45 7.59 11.72 -3.45
N ASP A 46 7.02 10.51 -3.47
CA ASP A 46 5.73 10.20 -4.12
C ASP A 46 4.67 9.71 -3.13
N ALA A 47 5.05 9.43 -1.88
CA ALA A 47 4.13 8.93 -0.86
C ALA A 47 4.00 9.93 0.30
N VAL A 48 2.77 10.08 0.79
CA VAL A 48 2.45 10.85 1.99
C VAL A 48 2.03 9.88 3.08
N ARG A 49 2.58 10.04 4.29
CA ARG A 49 2.18 9.24 5.44
C ARG A 49 0.82 9.72 5.93
N LEU A 50 -0.16 8.82 5.90
CA LEU A 50 -1.45 9.03 6.56
C LEU A 50 -1.31 8.55 8.01
N SER A 51 -1.64 9.42 8.97
CA SER A 51 -1.55 9.15 10.41
C SER A 51 -2.93 8.95 11.07
N ASP A 52 -4.01 9.09 10.30
CA ASP A 52 -5.38 8.84 10.76
C ASP A 52 -5.64 7.37 11.06
N ASP A 53 -6.63 7.13 11.93
CA ASP A 53 -7.16 5.79 12.18
C ASP A 53 -7.59 5.11 10.87
N ALA A 54 -7.19 3.85 10.68
CA ALA A 54 -7.51 3.10 9.48
C ALA A 54 -9.02 3.07 9.18
N ARG A 55 -9.87 3.05 10.22
CA ARG A 55 -11.33 3.13 10.07
C ARG A 55 -11.79 4.48 9.52
N ALA A 56 -11.20 5.58 9.99
CA ALA A 56 -11.52 6.91 9.50
C ALA A 56 -11.12 7.06 8.02
N LEU A 57 -9.98 6.51 7.63
CA LEU A 57 -9.53 6.47 6.23
C LEU A 57 -10.47 5.65 5.35
N ILE A 58 -10.89 4.46 5.80
CA ILE A 58 -11.84 3.62 5.06
C ILE A 58 -13.19 4.33 4.90
N ALA A 59 -13.69 4.98 5.95
CA ALA A 59 -14.92 5.78 5.87
C ALA A 59 -14.77 6.98 4.91
N ALA A 60 -13.61 7.63 4.88
CA ALA A 60 -13.35 8.73 3.95
C ALA A 60 -13.32 8.27 2.48
N LEU A 61 -12.92 7.01 2.20
CA LEU A 61 -12.95 6.44 0.85
C LEU A 61 -14.37 6.33 0.28
N GLU A 62 -15.42 6.35 1.11
CA GLU A 62 -16.82 6.43 0.63
C GLU A 62 -17.09 7.68 -0.21
N ARG A 63 -16.37 8.78 0.07
CA ARG A 63 -16.52 10.05 -0.64
C ARG A 63 -15.80 10.08 -1.99
N VAL A 64 -14.86 9.17 -2.22
CA VAL A 64 -14.02 9.14 -3.43
C VAL A 64 -14.75 8.48 -4.62
N GLY A 65 -15.82 7.72 -4.35
CA GLY A 65 -16.69 7.15 -5.39
C GLY A 65 -16.23 5.77 -5.85
N GLU A 66 -15.79 5.65 -7.10
CA GLU A 66 -15.31 4.37 -7.65
C GLU A 66 -13.82 4.18 -7.36
N THR A 67 -13.50 3.06 -6.69
CA THR A 67 -12.11 2.69 -6.40
C THR A 67 -11.84 1.27 -6.90
N LYS A 68 -10.64 1.06 -7.42
CA LYS A 68 -10.16 -0.29 -7.75
C LYS A 68 -9.47 -0.87 -6.53
N CYS A 69 -10.13 -1.80 -5.87
CA CYS A 69 -9.55 -2.52 -4.73
C CYS A 69 -8.75 -3.72 -5.26
N ILE A 70 -7.49 -3.83 -4.82
CA ILE A 70 -6.59 -4.93 -5.17
C ILE A 70 -6.19 -5.61 -3.87
N CYS A 71 -6.59 -6.88 -3.72
CA CYS A 71 -6.19 -7.72 -2.61
C CYS A 71 -5.42 -8.91 -3.19
N ARG A 72 -4.15 -9.08 -2.79
CA ARG A 72 -3.31 -10.19 -3.25
C ARG A 72 -2.64 -10.92 -2.08
N ASN A 73 -2.71 -12.25 -2.10
CA ASN A 73 -1.82 -13.11 -1.35
C ASN A 73 -0.67 -13.59 -2.27
N GLU A 74 0.14 -14.54 -1.83
CA GLU A 74 1.26 -15.08 -2.63
C GLU A 74 0.82 -15.84 -3.88
N TYR A 75 -0.39 -16.39 -3.88
CA TYR A 75 -0.89 -17.34 -4.90
C TYR A 75 -2.02 -16.79 -5.77
N ALA A 76 -2.72 -15.77 -5.29
CA ALA A 76 -3.93 -15.23 -5.90
C ALA A 76 -3.95 -13.72 -5.77
N CYS A 77 -4.24 -13.06 -6.89
CA CYS A 77 -4.50 -11.64 -6.97
C CYS A 77 -5.96 -11.45 -7.36
N MET A 78 -6.73 -10.80 -6.50
CA MET A 78 -8.11 -10.41 -6.78
C MET A 78 -8.17 -8.90 -6.99
N SER A 79 -8.68 -8.49 -8.15
CA SER A 79 -8.98 -7.08 -8.42
C SER A 79 -10.48 -6.91 -8.60
N ARG A 80 -11.07 -5.94 -7.89
CA ARG A 80 -12.48 -5.61 -8.02
C ARG A 80 -12.67 -4.10 -8.15
N TRP A 81 -13.48 -3.71 -9.13
CA TRP A 81 -14.03 -2.37 -9.19
C TRP A 81 -15.21 -2.29 -8.22
N ALA A 82 -15.11 -1.39 -7.25
CA ALA A 82 -16.15 -1.20 -6.25
C ALA A 82 -16.41 0.28 -6.01
N SER A 83 -17.69 0.65 -6.01
CA SER A 83 -18.12 1.89 -5.40
C SER A 83 -18.26 1.65 -3.90
N SER A 84 -17.61 2.47 -3.08
CA SER A 84 -17.54 2.36 -1.61
C SER A 84 -18.87 2.71 -0.90
N ARG A 85 -20.02 2.51 -1.56
CA ARG A 85 -21.34 2.97 -1.11
C ARG A 85 -21.91 2.16 0.07
N THR A 86 -21.22 1.15 0.59
CA THR A 86 -21.72 0.31 1.69
C THR A 86 -20.56 -0.33 2.46
N SER A 87 -19.69 0.48 3.06
CA SER A 87 -18.64 -0.03 3.94
C SER A 87 -19.18 -0.07 5.38
N THR A 88 -20.02 -1.06 5.70
CA THR A 88 -20.37 -1.31 7.10
C THR A 88 -19.13 -1.84 7.82
N SER A 89 -18.36 -0.94 8.44
CA SER A 89 -17.40 -1.29 9.47
C SER A 89 -18.18 -1.80 10.68
N ALA A 90 -18.45 -3.11 10.73
CA ALA A 90 -19.03 -3.75 11.90
C ALA A 90 -18.06 -3.62 13.09
N ALA A 91 -18.21 -2.54 13.83
CA ALA A 91 -17.67 -2.40 15.18
C ALA A 91 -18.73 -2.94 16.15
N THR A 92 -18.86 -4.26 16.23
CA THR A 92 -19.57 -4.90 17.33
C THR A 92 -18.52 -5.41 18.32
N PRO A 93 -18.36 -4.78 19.50
CA PRO A 93 -17.64 -5.41 20.60
C PRO A 93 -18.63 -6.39 21.24
N GLY A 94 -18.41 -7.68 21.01
CA GLY A 94 -19.32 -8.72 21.51
C GLY A 94 -18.83 -10.11 21.15
N TRP A 95 -17.66 -10.47 21.66
CA TRP A 95 -17.30 -11.86 21.88
C TRP A 95 -17.65 -12.17 23.34
N CYS A 96 -18.84 -12.75 23.54
CA CYS A 96 -19.22 -13.69 24.58
C CYS A 96 -20.18 -14.68 23.92
#